data_AF-A0A9E2ELI7-F1
#
_entry.id   AF-A0A9E2ELI7-F1
#
_cell.length_a   1.000
_cell.length_b   1.000
_cell.length_c   1.000
_cell.angle_alpha   90.00
_cell.angle_beta   90.00
_cell.angle_gamma   90.00
#
_symmetry.space_group_name_H-M   'P 1'
#
loop_
_entity.id
_entity.type
_entity.pdbx_description
1 polymer ?
#
loop_
_entity_poly.entity_id
_entity_poly.type
_entity_poly.pdbx_seq_one_letter_code
_entity_poly.pdbx_strand_id
1 'polypeptide(L)'
;MTPLRAISLVATRDFAERIRSRAFQLSTGFTMLLVAAFLIVPTFFDDDPEPYRVAVETTVSADIEPTMEALDSEGVGFVFSRVPTEVASSGVENGDYEGAIVAGPEVLIGDGTPGTLRSLLVAAATTSIIAERAEDLGLDPTTLTQLLTPPDIAVSDVTPVTEDDKESNQGFAAILAIVMFMVIVTYGQWILIGVVEEKSNRVVEMV
;
A
#
# COMPACT_ATOMS: atom_id res chain seq x y z
N MET A 1 15.62 -11.93 -56.16
CA MET A 1 14.86 -11.47 -54.97
C MET A 1 15.87 -11.10 -53.89
N THR A 2 15.69 -10.01 -53.15
CA THR A 2 16.62 -9.68 -52.06
C THR A 2 16.43 -10.67 -50.91
N PRO A 3 17.51 -11.10 -50.23
CA PRO A 3 17.44 -12.11 -49.16
C PRO A 3 16.47 -11.70 -48.05
N LEU A 4 16.39 -10.39 -47.75
CA LEU A 4 15.48 -9.82 -46.76
C LEU A 4 13.99 -10.01 -47.12
N ARG A 5 13.62 -9.99 -48.40
CA ARG A 5 12.23 -10.22 -48.83
C ARG A 5 11.83 -11.68 -48.72
N ALA A 6 12.76 -12.61 -48.98
CA ALA A 6 12.50 -14.04 -48.81
C ALA A 6 12.33 -14.38 -47.33
N ILE A 7 13.21 -13.87 -46.47
CA ILE A 7 13.13 -14.03 -45.02
C ILE A 7 11.81 -13.44 -44.48
N SER A 8 11.42 -12.24 -44.90
CA SER A 8 10.18 -11.63 -44.42
C SER A 8 8.94 -12.41 -44.86
N LEU A 9 8.95 -12.99 -46.07
CA LEU A 9 7.81 -13.76 -46.58
C LEU A 9 7.60 -15.05 -45.77
N VAL A 10 8.68 -15.77 -45.48
CA VAL A 10 8.66 -16.98 -44.66
C VAL A 10 8.25 -16.65 -43.22
N ALA A 11 8.88 -15.63 -42.63
CA ALA A 11 8.56 -15.18 -41.27
C ALA A 11 7.09 -14.76 -41.13
N THR A 12 6.54 -14.03 -42.11
CA THR A 12 5.13 -13.59 -42.08
C THR A 12 4.18 -14.78 -42.17
N ARG A 13 4.47 -15.77 -43.01
CA ARG A 13 3.66 -16.98 -43.14
C ARG A 13 3.66 -17.77 -41.83
N ASP A 14 4.85 -18.05 -41.29
CA ASP A 14 5.00 -18.87 -40.09
C ASP A 14 4.37 -18.20 -38.87
N PHE A 15 4.56 -16.88 -38.73
CA PHE A 15 3.93 -16.09 -37.69
C PHE A 15 2.40 -16.10 -37.78
N ALA A 16 1.84 -15.94 -39.00
CA ALA A 16 0.40 -15.97 -39.21
C ALA A 16 -0.22 -17.35 -38.91
N GLU A 17 0.50 -18.42 -39.23
CA GLU A 17 0.09 -19.80 -38.98
C GLU A 17 0.12 -20.13 -37.48
N ARG A 18 1.18 -19.70 -36.78
CA ARG A 18 1.30 -19.85 -35.32
C ARG A 18 0.24 -19.06 -34.56
N ILE A 19 0.01 -17.78 -34.89
CA ILE A 19 -1.02 -16.94 -34.22
C ILE A 19 -2.43 -17.48 -34.43
N ARG A 20 -2.70 -18.12 -35.57
CA ARG A 20 -4.02 -18.70 -35.86
C ARG A 20 -4.21 -20.06 -35.18
N SER A 21 -3.16 -20.65 -34.63
CA SER A 21 -3.28 -21.93 -33.93
C SER A 21 -4.09 -21.77 -32.62
N ARG A 22 -5.02 -22.72 -32.39
CA ARG A 22 -5.84 -22.72 -31.16
C ARG A 22 -5.00 -22.85 -29.90
N ALA A 23 -3.90 -23.61 -29.98
CA ALA A 23 -2.98 -23.80 -28.86
C ALA A 23 -2.31 -22.49 -28.45
N PHE A 24 -1.83 -21.69 -29.42
CA PHE A 24 -1.24 -20.38 -29.16
C PHE A 24 -2.26 -19.38 -28.62
N GLN A 25 -3.44 -19.30 -29.23
CA GLN A 25 -4.48 -18.38 -28.78
C GLN A 25 -4.97 -18.70 -27.36
N LEU A 26 -5.12 -20.00 -27.06
CA LEU A 26 -5.53 -20.45 -25.73
C LEU A 26 -4.45 -20.16 -24.68
N SER A 27 -3.19 -20.44 -24.98
CA SER A 27 -2.09 -20.18 -24.04
C SER A 27 -1.87 -18.70 -23.80
N THR A 28 -1.80 -17.88 -24.85
CA THR A 28 -1.67 -16.42 -24.74
C THR A 28 -2.86 -15.81 -24.03
N GLY A 29 -4.09 -16.25 -24.35
CA GLY A 29 -5.30 -15.80 -23.67
C GLY A 29 -5.29 -16.15 -22.18
N PHE A 30 -4.90 -17.38 -21.83
CA PHE A 30 -4.77 -17.80 -20.44
C PHE A 30 -3.70 -17.00 -19.69
N THR A 31 -2.53 -16.78 -20.28
CA THR A 31 -1.47 -15.96 -19.69
C THR A 31 -1.92 -14.51 -19.49
N MET A 32 -2.59 -13.90 -20.47
CA MET A 32 -3.14 -12.56 -20.31
C MET A 32 -4.19 -12.49 -19.20
N LEU A 33 -5.06 -13.49 -19.09
CA LEU A 33 -6.04 -13.57 -18.02
C LEU A 33 -5.35 -13.68 -16.67
N LEU A 34 -4.32 -14.51 -16.54
CA LEU A 34 -3.56 -14.67 -15.30
C LEU A 34 -2.88 -13.35 -14.90
N VAL A 35 -2.24 -12.65 -15.83
CA VAL A 35 -1.62 -11.34 -15.56
C VAL A 35 -2.67 -10.29 -15.18
N ALA A 36 -3.80 -10.23 -15.89
CA ALA A 36 -4.89 -9.31 -15.57
C ALA A 36 -5.47 -9.62 -14.18
N ALA A 37 -5.71 -10.89 -13.87
CA ALA A 37 -6.14 -11.32 -12.54
C ALA A 37 -5.10 -10.93 -11.49
N PHE A 38 -3.81 -11.13 -11.74
CA PHE A 38 -2.76 -10.74 -10.80
C PHE A 38 -2.70 -9.23 -10.54
N LEU A 39 -2.99 -8.39 -11.55
CA LEU A 39 -3.05 -6.93 -11.38
C LEU A 39 -4.34 -6.45 -10.72
N ILE A 40 -5.46 -7.14 -10.96
CA ILE A 40 -6.80 -6.70 -10.54
C ILE A 40 -7.19 -7.31 -9.18
N VAL A 41 -6.81 -8.55 -8.90
CA VAL A 41 -7.19 -9.24 -7.65
C VAL A 41 -6.76 -8.45 -6.41
N PRO A 42 -5.53 -7.95 -6.29
CA PRO A 42 -5.11 -7.16 -5.13
C PRO A 42 -5.98 -5.93 -4.90
N THR A 43 -6.49 -5.27 -5.95
CA THR A 43 -7.34 -4.07 -5.77
C THR A 43 -8.71 -4.37 -5.15
N PHE A 44 -9.11 -5.65 -5.08
CA PHE A 44 -10.30 -6.09 -4.35
C PHE A 44 -9.99 -6.52 -2.91
N PHE A 45 -8.70 -6.66 -2.58
CA PHE A 45 -8.18 -7.02 -1.26
C PHE A 45 -7.32 -5.89 -0.66
N ASP A 46 -7.21 -4.74 -1.33
CA ASP A 46 -6.73 -3.50 -0.73
C ASP A 46 -7.78 -3.09 0.29
N ASP A 47 -7.62 -3.61 1.50
CA ASP A 47 -8.20 -3.01 2.68
C ASP A 47 -7.47 -1.66 2.83
N ASP A 48 -8.01 -0.60 2.22
CA ASP A 48 -7.72 0.75 2.69
C ASP A 48 -7.86 0.68 4.21
N PRO A 49 -6.81 0.99 5.00
CA PRO A 49 -6.86 0.83 6.44
C PRO A 49 -8.09 1.59 6.95
N GLU A 50 -9.05 0.85 7.51
CA GLU A 50 -10.27 1.44 8.01
C GLU A 50 -9.88 2.57 8.98
N PRO A 51 -10.48 3.77 8.84
CA PRO A 51 -10.06 4.89 9.64
C PRO A 51 -10.33 4.57 11.12
N TYR A 52 -9.35 4.88 11.99
CA TYR A 52 -9.51 4.64 13.42
C TYR A 52 -10.62 5.53 13.97
N ARG A 53 -11.56 4.91 14.67
CA ARG A 53 -12.63 5.54 15.40
C ARG A 53 -12.08 6.01 16.75
N VAL A 54 -11.94 7.32 16.89
CA VAL A 54 -11.43 7.94 18.11
C VAL A 54 -12.56 8.71 18.78
N ALA A 55 -12.83 8.37 20.04
CA ALA A 55 -13.76 9.14 20.86
C ALA A 55 -13.04 10.35 21.48
N VAL A 56 -13.71 11.50 21.47
CA VAL A 56 -13.23 12.71 22.13
C VAL A 56 -14.28 13.12 23.16
N GLU A 57 -13.87 13.30 24.41
CA GLU A 57 -14.79 13.76 25.43
C GLU A 57 -15.33 15.16 25.09
N THR A 58 -16.61 15.40 25.37
CA THR A 58 -17.31 16.64 25.01
C THR A 58 -16.71 17.92 25.63
N THR A 59 -16.02 17.79 26.76
CA THR A 59 -15.36 18.88 27.48
C THR A 59 -13.96 19.20 26.94
N VAL A 60 -13.36 18.30 26.16
CA VAL A 60 -12.05 18.48 25.54
C VAL A 60 -12.15 19.50 24.40
N SER A 61 -11.08 20.28 24.21
CA SER A 61 -11.03 21.32 23.18
C SER A 61 -11.33 20.76 21.79
N ALA A 62 -12.08 21.54 21.00
CA ALA A 62 -12.37 21.21 19.60
C ALA A 62 -11.12 21.19 18.71
N ASP A 63 -10.01 21.77 19.18
CA ASP A 63 -8.75 21.82 18.44
C ASP A 63 -8.00 20.48 18.44
N ILE A 64 -8.48 19.47 19.17
CA ILE A 64 -7.79 18.18 19.24
C ILE A 64 -7.87 17.37 17.94
N GLU A 65 -8.98 17.48 17.21
CA GLU A 65 -9.20 16.85 15.91
C GLU A 65 -8.18 17.37 14.87
N PRO A 66 -8.08 18.70 14.61
CA PRO A 66 -7.07 19.22 13.68
C PRO A 66 -5.63 19.04 14.18
N THR A 67 -5.41 19.01 15.50
CA THR A 67 -4.08 18.70 16.07
C THR A 67 -3.67 17.27 15.73
N MET A 68 -4.59 16.32 15.83
CA MET A 68 -4.30 14.92 15.54
C MET A 68 -4.09 14.69 14.05
N GLU A 69 -4.88 15.34 13.20
CA GLU A 69 -4.66 15.36 11.75
C GLU A 69 -3.30 15.98 11.38
N ALA A 70 -2.85 17.02 12.09
CA ALA A 70 -1.55 17.64 11.85
C ALA A 70 -0.37 16.78 12.34
N LEU A 71 -0.59 15.93 13.36
CA LEU A 71 0.41 14.98 13.86
C LEU A 71 0.48 13.69 13.03
N ASP A 72 -0.54 13.42 12.23
CA ASP A 72 -0.58 12.27 11.34
C ASP A 72 0.26 12.49 10.08
N SER A 73 1.53 12.11 10.19
CA SER A 73 2.45 12.11 9.05
C SER A 73 2.29 10.90 8.13
N GLU A 74 1.60 9.85 8.56
CA GLU A 74 1.48 8.56 7.86
C GLU A 74 0.19 8.45 7.05
N GLY A 75 -0.72 9.42 7.15
CA GLY A 75 -2.00 9.41 6.43
C GLY A 75 -2.98 8.40 7.01
N VAL A 76 -2.86 8.13 8.31
CA VAL A 76 -3.78 7.31 9.08
C VAL A 76 -5.15 8.00 9.09
N GLY A 77 -6.16 7.39 8.47
CA GLY A 77 -7.51 7.94 8.52
C GLY A 77 -8.08 7.93 9.95
N PHE A 78 -8.78 8.99 10.35
CA PHE A 78 -9.49 9.07 11.63
C PHE A 78 -10.96 9.40 11.45
N VAL A 79 -11.81 8.84 12.31
CA VAL A 79 -13.20 9.25 12.49
C VAL A 79 -13.40 9.66 13.95
N PHE A 80 -13.59 10.96 14.17
CA PHE A 80 -13.80 11.52 15.50
C PHE A 80 -15.28 11.46 15.90
N SER A 81 -15.55 10.99 17.11
CA SER A 81 -16.88 11.03 17.73
C SER A 81 -16.82 11.76 19.05
N ARG A 82 -17.52 12.89 19.15
CA ARG A 82 -17.57 13.67 20.38
C ARG A 82 -18.66 13.13 21.31
N VAL A 83 -18.28 12.58 22.45
CA VAL A 83 -19.18 11.84 23.36
C VAL A 83 -18.93 12.17 24.83
N PRO A 84 -19.85 11.86 25.76
CA PRO A 84 -19.58 11.94 27.19
C PRO A 84 -18.54 10.90 27.65
N THR A 85 -17.87 11.14 28.78
CA THR A 85 -16.81 10.27 29.32
C THR A 85 -17.26 8.82 29.50
N GLU A 86 -18.47 8.60 30.00
CA GLU A 86 -19.01 7.25 30.21
C GLU A 86 -19.19 6.50 28.89
N VAL A 87 -19.62 7.20 27.84
CA VAL A 87 -19.80 6.62 26.50
C VAL A 87 -18.45 6.36 25.84
N ALA A 88 -17.48 7.26 26.01
CA ALA A 88 -16.11 7.06 25.54
C ALA A 88 -15.49 5.80 26.18
N SER A 89 -15.57 5.68 27.50
CA SER A 89 -15.01 4.54 28.23
C SER A 89 -15.67 3.22 27.85
N SER A 90 -17.00 3.15 27.89
CA SER A 90 -17.70 1.93 27.48
C SER A 90 -17.49 1.60 26.01
N GLY A 91 -17.40 2.60 25.13
CA GLY A 91 -17.15 2.37 23.71
C GLY A 91 -15.74 1.83 23.43
N VAL A 92 -14.71 2.29 24.16
CA VAL A 92 -13.36 1.71 24.06
C VAL A 92 -13.32 0.27 24.60
N GLU A 93 -14.00 0.00 25.71
CA GLU A 93 -14.09 -1.35 26.29
C GLU A 93 -14.82 -2.34 25.39
N ASN A 94 -15.88 -1.90 24.69
CA ASN A 94 -16.66 -2.73 23.78
C ASN A 94 -16.04 -2.85 22.38
N GLY A 95 -14.99 -2.08 22.08
CA GLY A 95 -14.34 -2.04 20.76
C GLY A 95 -15.06 -1.19 19.71
N ASP A 96 -15.99 -0.31 20.14
CA ASP A 96 -16.62 0.68 19.26
C ASP A 96 -15.63 1.79 18.87
N TYR A 97 -14.66 2.07 19.74
CA TYR A 97 -13.57 3.03 19.51
C TYR A 97 -12.22 2.36 19.80
N GLU A 98 -11.21 2.62 18.97
CA GLU A 98 -9.85 2.10 19.21
C GLU A 98 -9.12 2.93 20.29
N GLY A 99 -9.56 4.16 20.54
CA GLY A 99 -9.10 4.95 21.66
C GLY A 99 -10.02 6.12 21.97
N ALA A 100 -9.84 6.70 23.15
CA ALA A 100 -10.55 7.90 23.55
C ALA A 100 -9.63 8.90 24.27
N ILE A 101 -9.85 10.19 24.01
CA ILE A 101 -9.24 11.27 24.77
C ILE A 101 -10.29 11.82 25.73
N VAL A 102 -10.02 11.74 27.02
CA VAL A 102 -10.88 12.22 28.10
C VAL A 102 -10.29 13.48 28.73
N ALA A 103 -11.11 14.23 29.46
CA ALA A 103 -10.65 15.43 30.15
C ALA A 103 -9.65 15.08 31.26
N GLY A 104 -8.55 15.83 31.29
CA GLY A 104 -7.43 15.59 32.20
C GLY A 104 -6.31 14.74 31.58
N PRO A 105 -5.33 14.32 32.38
CA PRO A 105 -4.12 13.63 31.91
C PRO A 105 -4.34 12.14 31.66
N GLU A 106 -5.42 11.78 30.94
CA GLU A 106 -5.81 10.38 30.72
C GLU A 106 -6.23 10.15 29.25
N VAL A 107 -5.81 9.00 28.72
CA VAL A 107 -6.16 8.51 27.38
C VAL A 107 -6.57 7.06 27.54
N LEU A 108 -7.75 6.71 27.02
CA LEU A 108 -8.27 5.35 27.01
C LEU A 108 -7.87 4.68 25.70
N ILE A 109 -7.44 3.42 25.77
CA ILE A 109 -6.92 2.69 24.61
C ILE A 109 -7.56 1.32 24.58
N GLY A 110 -8.11 0.95 23.42
CA GLY A 110 -8.73 -0.35 23.20
C GLY A 110 -7.69 -1.45 23.06
N ASP A 111 -8.11 -2.69 23.29
CA ASP A 111 -7.27 -3.86 23.08
C ASP A 111 -6.89 -4.01 21.60
N GLY A 112 -5.64 -4.38 21.33
CA GLY A 112 -5.13 -4.53 19.96
C GLY A 112 -4.75 -3.22 19.25
N THR A 113 -4.90 -2.08 19.92
CA THR A 113 -4.52 -0.78 19.36
C THR A 113 -3.02 -0.69 19.03
N PRO A 114 -2.64 -0.32 17.79
CA PRO A 114 -1.25 -0.17 17.41
C PRO A 114 -0.48 0.86 18.26
N GLY A 115 0.82 0.62 18.43
CA GLY A 115 1.71 1.52 19.17
C GLY A 115 1.72 2.95 18.61
N THR A 116 1.63 3.09 17.29
CA THR A 116 1.56 4.38 16.58
C THR A 116 0.32 5.18 16.97
N LEU A 117 -0.87 4.55 16.95
CA LEU A 117 -2.12 5.22 17.36
C LEU A 117 -2.04 5.66 18.82
N ARG A 118 -1.52 4.79 19.70
CA ARG A 118 -1.27 5.13 21.10
C ARG A 118 -0.38 6.36 21.24
N SER A 119 0.72 6.45 20.51
CA SER A 119 1.61 7.61 20.57
C SER A 119 0.94 8.89 20.06
N LEU A 120 0.14 8.80 19.00
CA LEU A 120 -0.59 9.93 18.43
C LEU A 120 -1.64 10.47 19.42
N LEU A 121 -2.44 9.59 20.04
CA LEU A 121 -3.44 9.98 21.04
C LEU A 121 -2.78 10.65 22.26
N VAL A 122 -1.68 10.09 22.75
CA VAL A 122 -0.92 10.67 23.88
C VAL A 122 -0.33 12.04 23.50
N ALA A 123 0.22 12.18 22.29
CA ALA A 123 0.74 13.45 21.81
C ALA A 123 -0.36 14.51 21.68
N ALA A 124 -1.51 14.16 21.08
CA ALA A 124 -2.66 15.05 20.94
C ALA A 124 -3.21 15.50 22.30
N ALA A 125 -3.40 14.56 23.24
CA ALA A 125 -3.84 14.86 24.60
C ALA A 125 -2.85 15.77 25.34
N THR A 126 -1.54 15.52 25.21
CA THR A 126 -0.49 16.34 25.81
C THR A 126 -0.55 17.78 25.27
N THR A 127 -0.67 17.96 23.96
CA THR A 127 -0.79 19.27 23.32
C THR A 127 -2.04 20.02 23.80
N SER A 128 -3.18 19.32 23.91
CA SER A 128 -4.42 19.91 24.43
C SER A 128 -4.27 20.39 25.88
N ILE A 129 -3.65 19.59 26.75
CA ILE A 129 -3.44 19.96 28.17
C ILE A 129 -2.46 21.13 28.28
N ILE A 130 -1.43 21.19 27.45
CA ILE A 130 -0.50 22.32 27.42
C ILE A 130 -1.24 23.59 26.99
N ALA A 131 -2.12 23.50 25.98
CA ALA A 131 -2.91 24.63 25.52
C ALA A 131 -3.86 25.17 26.61
N GLU A 132 -4.59 24.28 27.27
CA GLU A 132 -5.46 24.63 28.39
C GLU A 132 -4.68 25.33 29.53
N ARG A 133 -3.55 24.74 29.94
CA ARG A 133 -2.69 25.34 30.99
C ARG A 133 -2.08 26.68 30.57
N ALA A 134 -1.79 26.86 29.29
CA ALA A 134 -1.25 28.12 28.78
C ALA A 134 -2.32 29.21 28.83
N GLU A 135 -3.56 28.88 28.49
CA GLU A 135 -4.71 29.78 28.59
C GLU A 135 -4.96 30.20 30.05
N ASP A 136 -4.92 29.24 30.99
CA ASP A 136 -5.04 29.50 32.43
C ASP A 136 -3.95 30.44 32.97
N LEU A 137 -2.75 30.39 32.37
CA LEU A 137 -1.62 31.25 32.71
C LEU A 137 -1.64 32.61 31.97
N GLY A 138 -2.66 32.84 31.13
CA GLY A 138 -2.81 34.07 30.35
C GLY A 138 -1.77 34.25 29.24
N LEU A 139 -1.19 33.15 28.76
CA LEU A 139 -0.29 33.18 27.60
C LEU A 139 -1.10 33.48 26.33
N ASP A 140 -0.54 34.32 25.47
CA ASP A 140 -1.13 34.62 24.16
C ASP A 140 -1.13 33.36 23.27
N PRO A 141 -2.29 32.94 22.71
CA PRO A 141 -2.38 31.79 21.82
C PRO A 141 -1.41 31.84 20.63
N THR A 142 -1.06 33.04 20.16
CA THR A 142 -0.10 33.18 19.05
C THR A 142 1.33 32.85 19.47
N THR A 143 1.68 33.11 20.73
CA THR A 143 3.00 32.75 21.28
C THR A 143 3.08 31.26 21.55
N LEU A 144 1.99 30.67 22.03
CA LEU A 144 1.91 29.22 22.27
C LEU A 144 2.04 28.42 20.96
N THR A 145 1.29 28.80 19.92
CA THR A 145 1.38 28.14 18.60
C THR A 145 2.79 28.23 18.00
N GLN A 146 3.49 29.36 18.17
CA GLN A 146 4.90 29.48 17.77
C GLN A 146 5.83 28.55 18.57
N LEU A 147 5.57 28.36 19.87
CA LEU A 147 6.35 27.45 20.72
C LEU A 147 6.08 25.97 20.43
N LEU A 148 4.85 25.64 20.04
CA LEU A 148 4.41 24.27 19.77
C LEU A 148 4.58 23.86 18.31
N THR A 149 4.84 24.79 17.39
CA THR A 149 5.18 24.48 16.00
C THR A 149 6.37 23.51 15.99
N PRO A 150 6.18 22.25 15.53
CA PRO A 150 7.28 21.32 15.46
C PRO A 150 8.38 21.87 14.54
N PRO A 151 9.65 21.86 14.95
CA PRO A 151 10.73 22.18 14.04
C PRO A 151 10.78 21.13 12.92
N ASP A 152 11.13 21.56 11.71
CA ASP A 152 11.30 20.67 10.56
C ASP A 152 12.58 19.83 10.77
N ILE A 153 12.44 18.68 11.42
CA ILE A 153 13.55 17.78 11.73
C ILE A 153 13.77 16.85 10.54
N ALA A 154 14.87 17.07 9.82
CA ALA A 154 15.31 16.14 8.79
C ALA A 154 15.75 14.81 9.43
N VAL A 155 14.93 13.77 9.26
CA VAL A 155 15.28 12.40 9.64
C VAL A 155 16.05 11.77 8.49
N SER A 156 17.27 11.30 8.77
CA SER A 156 18.06 10.51 7.82
C SER A 156 18.28 9.12 8.38
N ASP A 157 17.88 8.10 7.63
CA ASP A 157 18.22 6.72 7.98
C ASP A 157 19.71 6.50 7.84
N VAL A 158 20.37 6.25 8.98
CA VAL A 158 21.81 5.98 9.05
C VAL A 158 22.09 4.50 8.73
N THR A 159 21.08 3.65 8.84
CA THR A 159 21.11 2.24 8.44
C THR A 159 20.38 2.07 7.11
N PRO A 160 20.93 1.30 6.15
CA PRO A 160 20.20 0.96 4.94
C PRO A 160 18.93 0.18 5.34
N VAL A 161 17.77 0.64 4.87
CA VAL A 161 16.49 -0.05 5.00
C VAL A 161 16.69 -1.51 4.57
N THR A 162 16.66 -2.42 5.52
CA THR A 162 16.69 -3.86 5.27
C THR A 162 15.35 -4.28 4.66
N GLU A 163 15.36 -5.29 3.81
CA GLU A 163 14.22 -5.69 2.97
C GLU A 163 12.93 -6.03 3.76
N ASP A 164 13.03 -6.28 5.08
CA ASP A 164 11.92 -6.67 5.96
C ASP A 164 10.79 -5.63 6.08
N ASP A 165 11.04 -4.32 5.94
CA ASP A 165 9.99 -3.29 6.03
C ASP A 165 9.11 -3.20 4.75
N LYS A 166 9.36 -4.05 3.75
CA LYS A 166 8.61 -4.11 2.49
C LYS A 166 7.77 -5.38 2.37
N GLU A 167 7.44 -6.06 3.46
CA GLU A 167 6.81 -7.39 3.43
C GLU A 167 5.57 -7.47 2.53
N SER A 168 4.69 -6.45 2.52
CA SER A 168 3.49 -6.44 1.67
C SER A 168 3.84 -6.32 0.16
N ASN A 169 4.79 -5.46 -0.19
CA ASN A 169 5.20 -5.26 -1.58
C ASN A 169 6.18 -6.33 -2.10
N GLN A 170 6.93 -6.97 -1.19
CA GLN A 170 7.95 -7.95 -1.55
C GLN A 170 7.34 -9.29 -1.96
N GLY A 171 6.26 -9.72 -1.30
CA GLY A 171 5.50 -10.90 -1.70
C GLY A 171 4.89 -10.73 -3.10
N PHE A 172 4.30 -9.57 -3.38
CA PHE A 172 3.76 -9.23 -4.69
C PHE A 172 4.86 -9.18 -5.77
N ALA A 173 5.98 -8.53 -5.50
CA ALA A 173 7.12 -8.45 -6.42
C ALA A 173 7.72 -9.84 -6.72
N ALA A 174 7.81 -10.72 -5.72
CA ALA A 174 8.30 -12.08 -5.89
C ALA A 174 7.36 -12.92 -6.79
N ILE A 175 6.05 -12.84 -6.57
CA ILE A 175 5.08 -13.55 -7.42
C ILE A 175 5.11 -13.00 -8.85
N LEU A 176 5.19 -11.68 -9.03
CA LEU A 176 5.32 -11.05 -10.35
C LEU A 176 6.60 -11.53 -11.08
N ALA A 177 7.72 -11.61 -10.36
CA ALA A 177 8.97 -12.12 -10.91
C ALA A 177 8.85 -13.59 -11.36
N ILE A 178 8.17 -14.43 -10.59
CA ILE A 178 7.91 -15.84 -10.94
C ILE A 178 7.02 -15.94 -12.18
N VAL A 179 5.94 -15.15 -12.25
CA VAL A 179 5.04 -15.13 -13.42
C VAL A 179 5.81 -14.66 -14.66
N MET A 180 6.60 -13.59 -14.54
CA MET A 180 7.41 -13.07 -15.65
C MET A 180 8.45 -14.10 -16.11
N PHE A 181 9.11 -14.79 -15.17
CA PHE A 181 10.02 -15.89 -15.49
C PHE A 181 9.32 -17.03 -16.24
N MET A 182 8.13 -17.44 -15.78
CA MET A 182 7.34 -18.49 -16.43
C MET A 182 6.93 -18.10 -17.85
N VAL A 183 6.53 -16.85 -18.06
CA VAL A 183 6.22 -16.28 -19.38
C VAL A 183 7.45 -16.36 -20.29
N ILE A 184 8.60 -15.86 -19.84
CA ILE A 184 9.84 -15.84 -20.62
C ILE A 184 10.27 -17.25 -21.01
N VAL A 185 10.29 -18.19 -20.06
CA VAL A 185 10.68 -19.59 -20.33
C VAL A 185 9.74 -20.25 -21.31
N THR A 186 8.42 -20.07 -21.13
CA THR A 186 7.41 -20.64 -22.02
C THR A 186 7.62 -20.15 -23.45
N TYR A 187 7.67 -18.84 -23.68
CA TYR A 187 7.87 -18.32 -25.04
C TYR A 187 9.27 -18.65 -25.60
N GLY A 188 10.29 -18.71 -24.75
CA GLY A 188 11.64 -19.14 -25.14
C GLY A 188 11.66 -20.57 -25.67
N GLN A 189 10.96 -21.51 -25.04
CA GLN A 189 10.83 -22.88 -25.53
C GLN A 189 10.14 -22.95 -26.90
N TRP A 190 9.11 -22.13 -27.12
CA TRP A 190 8.39 -22.09 -28.40
C TRP A 190 9.25 -21.57 -29.56
N ILE A 191 10.17 -20.64 -29.26
CA ILE A 191 11.18 -20.16 -30.23
C ILE A 191 12.17 -21.27 -30.53
N LEU A 192 12.69 -21.96 -29.49
CA LEU A 192 13.65 -23.05 -29.66
C LEU A 192 13.09 -24.17 -30.53
N ILE A 193 11.84 -24.60 -30.29
CA ILE A 193 11.17 -25.61 -31.10
C ILE A 193 11.08 -25.17 -32.57
N GLY A 194 10.70 -23.91 -32.83
CA GLY A 194 10.60 -23.38 -34.20
C GLY A 194 11.92 -23.41 -34.96
N VAL A 195 13.03 -23.04 -34.31
CA VAL A 195 14.36 -23.10 -34.95
C VAL A 195 14.78 -24.55 -35.23
N VAL A 196 14.46 -25.48 -34.33
CA VAL A 196 14.77 -26.91 -34.50
C VAL A 196 13.97 -27.52 -35.65
N GLU A 197 12.68 -27.21 -35.75
CA GLU A 197 11.81 -27.66 -36.85
C GLU A 197 12.34 -27.17 -38.20
N GLU A 198 12.66 -25.88 -38.32
CA GLU A 198 13.18 -25.31 -39.56
C GLU A 198 14.55 -25.87 -39.94
N LYS A 199 15.44 -26.06 -38.95
CA LYS A 199 16.77 -26.63 -39.19
C LYS A 199 16.70 -28.10 -39.60
N SER A 200 15.78 -28.88 -39.02
CA SER A 200 15.60 -30.29 -39.35
C SER A 200 15.00 -30.47 -40.74
N ASN A 201 14.01 -29.66 -41.11
CA ASN A 201 13.38 -29.74 -42.42
C ASN A 201 14.37 -29.37 -43.55
N ARG A 202 15.24 -28.36 -43.32
CA ARG A 202 16.26 -27.98 -44.31
C ARG A 202 17.32 -29.07 -44.55
N VAL A 203 17.66 -29.86 -43.53
CA VAL A 203 18.62 -30.96 -43.69
C VAL A 203 18.01 -32.07 -44.54
N VAL A 204 16.73 -32.38 -44.35
CA VAL A 204 16.01 -33.38 -45.15
C VAL A 204 15.86 -32.96 -46.61
N GLU A 205 15.63 -31.68 -46.88
CA GLU A 205 15.56 -31.14 -48.25
C GLU A 205 16.91 -31.12 -49.00
N MET A 206 18.03 -31.33 -48.30
CA MET A 206 19.38 -31.31 -48.89
C MET A 206 20.03 -32.70 -49.06
N VAL A 207 19.36 -33.79 -48.66
CA VAL A 207 19.84 -35.18 -48.81
C VAL A 207 19.21 -35.83 -50.04
#